data_AF-A0A183HVP2-F1
#
_entry.id   AF-A0A183HVP2-F1
#
_cell.length_a   1.000
_cell.length_b   1.000
_cell.length_c   1.000
_cell.angle_alpha   90.00
_cell.angle_beta   90.00
_cell.angle_gamma   90.00
#
_symmetry.space_group_name_H-M   'P 1'
#
loop_
_entity.id
_entity.type
_entity.pdbx_description
1 polymer ?
#
loop_
_entity_poly.entity_id
_entity_poly.type
_entity_poly.pdbx_seq_one_letter_code
_entity_poly.pdbx_strand_id
1 'polypeptide(L)'
;MLASNYQLSLLRSSFCIVSFIFTSTYAQVSLFFQARWYEWLDPGIKKTEWSRTEDEKLLHLAKLMPTQWRTIAPIVGRTAAQCLERYEHLLDEVYKNAQKKAEQIDGNEDLNDARKLRPGEIDPTPETKPARPDPIDMDEDELEMLSEARARLANTQGKKVGIPI
;
A
#
# COMPACT_ATOMS: atom_id res chain seq x y z
N MET A 1 -46.94 25.95 10.52
CA MET A 1 -46.63 24.90 9.52
C MET A 1 -45.28 25.05 8.82
N LEU A 2 -44.41 26.02 9.18
CA LEU A 2 -43.09 26.16 8.56
C LEU A 2 -41.99 25.36 9.29
N ALA A 3 -42.08 25.17 10.61
CA ALA A 3 -41.07 24.45 11.40
C ALA A 3 -40.87 22.97 10.98
N SER A 4 -41.93 22.30 10.50
CA SER A 4 -41.88 20.88 10.14
C SER A 4 -41.14 20.61 8.82
N ASN A 5 -41.05 21.61 7.93
CA ASN A 5 -40.42 21.45 6.61
C ASN A 5 -38.88 21.65 6.68
N TYR A 6 -38.40 22.53 7.56
CA TYR A 6 -36.95 22.71 7.80
C TYR A 6 -36.31 21.50 8.48
N GLN A 7 -37.03 20.85 9.39
CA GLN A 7 -36.53 19.67 10.11
C GLN A 7 -36.38 18.47 9.17
N LEU A 8 -37.30 18.28 8.22
CA LEU A 8 -37.23 17.24 7.19
C LEU A 8 -36.11 17.47 6.16
N SER A 9 -35.80 18.73 5.81
CA SER A 9 -34.72 19.04 4.87
C SER A 9 -33.34 18.88 5.51
N LEU A 10 -33.19 19.27 6.79
CA LEU A 10 -31.99 19.00 7.60
C LEU A 10 -31.75 17.50 7.80
N LEU A 11 -32.79 16.72 8.08
CA LEU A 11 -32.70 15.26 8.20
C LEU A 11 -32.28 14.59 6.88
N ARG A 12 -32.83 15.01 5.73
CA ARG A 12 -32.41 14.52 4.40
C ARG A 12 -30.97 14.90 4.07
N SER A 13 -30.55 16.12 4.41
CA SER A 13 -29.18 16.59 4.21
C SER A 13 -28.19 15.82 5.08
N SER A 14 -28.49 15.60 6.37
CA SER A 14 -27.68 14.78 7.27
C SER A 14 -27.59 13.32 6.82
N PHE A 15 -28.67 12.70 6.33
CA PHE A 15 -28.61 11.34 5.78
C PHE A 15 -27.72 11.24 4.54
N CYS A 16 -27.81 12.21 3.62
CA CYS A 16 -26.93 12.24 2.45
C CYS A 16 -25.46 12.45 2.83
N ILE A 17 -25.17 13.30 3.82
CA ILE A 17 -23.80 13.53 4.32
C ILE A 17 -23.25 12.28 5.01
N VAL A 18 -24.03 11.63 5.87
CA VAL A 18 -23.60 10.40 6.58
C VAL A 18 -23.42 9.24 5.60
N SER A 19 -24.30 9.07 4.61
CA SER A 19 -24.13 8.08 3.54
C SER A 19 -22.91 8.38 2.68
N PHE A 20 -22.64 9.64 2.34
CA PHE A 20 -21.46 10.03 1.57
C PHE A 20 -20.15 9.85 2.34
N ILE A 21 -20.14 10.18 3.64
CA ILE A 21 -18.98 9.92 4.51
C ILE A 21 -18.77 8.42 4.65
N PHE A 22 -19.82 7.63 4.90
CA PHE A 22 -19.70 6.17 5.05
C PHE A 22 -19.25 5.50 3.75
N THR A 23 -19.77 5.89 2.59
CA THR A 23 -19.29 5.34 1.31
C THR A 23 -17.89 5.83 0.97
N SER A 24 -17.54 7.09 1.30
CA SER A 24 -16.21 7.64 1.05
C SER A 24 -15.14 7.03 1.97
N THR A 25 -15.42 6.84 3.26
CA THR A 25 -14.49 6.18 4.19
C THR A 25 -14.38 4.69 3.90
N TYR A 26 -15.49 3.98 3.63
CA TYR A 26 -15.42 2.59 3.18
C TYR A 26 -14.67 2.46 1.86
N ALA A 27 -14.87 3.36 0.90
CA ALA A 27 -14.14 3.33 -0.36
C ALA A 27 -12.65 3.61 -0.17
N GLN A 28 -12.27 4.59 0.66
CA GLN A 28 -10.87 4.89 0.96
C GLN A 28 -10.17 3.73 1.67
N VAL A 29 -10.81 3.15 2.68
CA VAL A 29 -10.31 1.97 3.40
C VAL A 29 -10.22 0.76 2.44
N SER A 30 -11.24 0.53 1.62
CA SER A 30 -11.25 -0.54 0.61
C SER A 30 -10.12 -0.40 -0.41
N LEU A 31 -9.83 0.81 -0.87
CA LEU A 31 -8.74 1.07 -1.81
C LEU A 31 -7.37 0.79 -1.17
N PHE A 32 -7.18 1.17 0.10
CA PHE A 32 -5.96 0.85 0.83
C PHE A 32 -5.76 -0.67 0.99
N PHE A 33 -6.80 -1.41 1.37
CA PHE A 33 -6.74 -2.88 1.46
C PHE A 33 -6.44 -3.52 0.11
N GLN A 34 -7.07 -3.03 -0.96
CA GLN A 34 -6.83 -3.52 -2.31
C GLN A 34 -5.38 -3.28 -2.75
N ALA A 35 -4.85 -2.07 -2.53
CA ALA A 35 -3.47 -1.75 -2.83
C ALA A 35 -2.49 -2.63 -2.04
N ARG A 36 -2.70 -2.76 -0.72
CA ARG A 36 -1.88 -3.62 0.16
C ARG A 36 -1.89 -5.09 -0.28
N TRP A 37 -3.02 -5.58 -0.77
CA TRP A 37 -3.11 -6.94 -1.30
C TRP A 37 -2.19 -7.13 -2.51
N TYR A 38 -2.35 -6.31 -3.55
CA TYR A 38 -1.59 -6.43 -4.80
C TYR A 38 -0.12 -6.04 -4.70
N GLU A 39 0.25 -5.22 -3.71
CA GLU A 39 1.63 -4.77 -3.52
C GLU A 39 2.43 -5.63 -2.52
N TRP A 40 1.78 -6.35 -1.59
CA TRP A 40 2.52 -7.10 -0.56
C TRP A 40 1.91 -8.42 -0.08
N LEU A 41 0.59 -8.56 0.01
CA LEU A 41 -0.04 -9.77 0.60
C LEU A 41 -0.30 -10.89 -0.41
N ASP A 42 -0.38 -10.59 -1.70
CA ASP A 42 -0.61 -11.60 -2.74
C ASP A 42 0.53 -12.65 -2.73
N PRO A 43 0.22 -13.95 -2.53
CA PRO A 43 1.21 -15.01 -2.50
C PRO A 43 1.96 -15.19 -3.84
N GLY A 44 1.44 -14.65 -4.94
CA GLY A 44 2.14 -14.58 -6.23
C GLY A 44 3.32 -13.59 -6.25
N ILE A 45 3.41 -12.68 -5.27
CA ILE A 45 4.49 -11.70 -5.17
C ILE A 45 5.75 -12.40 -4.67
N LYS A 46 6.75 -12.46 -5.53
CA LYS A 46 8.07 -12.96 -5.14
C LYS A 46 8.76 -11.95 -4.23
N LYS A 47 9.14 -12.42 -3.03
CA LYS A 47 9.93 -11.68 -2.04
C LYS A 47 11.38 -12.18 -1.95
N THR A 48 11.78 -13.05 -2.88
CA THR A 48 13.13 -13.58 -3.00
C THR A 48 14.08 -12.55 -3.60
N GLU A 49 15.39 -12.78 -3.48
CA GLU A 49 16.42 -11.97 -4.13
C GLU A 49 16.22 -11.86 -5.65
N TRP A 50 16.78 -10.81 -6.24
CA TRP A 50 16.74 -10.56 -7.68
C TRP A 50 17.75 -11.45 -8.39
N SER A 51 17.29 -12.17 -9.40
CA SER A 51 18.17 -12.93 -10.27
C SER A 51 18.72 -12.05 -11.41
N ARG A 52 19.91 -12.39 -11.90
CA ARG A 52 20.54 -11.67 -13.02
C ARG A 52 19.66 -11.67 -14.28
N THR A 53 18.93 -12.76 -14.54
CA THR A 53 18.01 -12.86 -15.68
C THR A 53 16.81 -11.93 -15.53
N GLU A 54 16.29 -11.74 -14.30
CA GLU A 54 15.26 -10.75 -14.00
C GLU A 54 15.78 -9.32 -14.21
N ASP A 55 17.01 -9.02 -13.77
CA ASP A 55 17.63 -7.70 -13.93
C ASP A 55 17.86 -7.35 -15.42
N GLU A 56 18.39 -8.28 -16.20
CA GLU A 56 18.60 -8.09 -17.64
C GLU A 56 17.27 -7.84 -18.36
N LYS A 57 16.22 -8.58 -18.00
CA LYS A 57 14.86 -8.39 -18.52
C LYS A 57 14.28 -7.04 -18.12
N LEU A 58 14.45 -6.64 -16.86
CA LEU A 58 14.00 -5.35 -16.33
C LEU A 58 14.66 -4.19 -17.09
N LEU A 59 15.99 -4.21 -17.25
CA LEU A 59 16.74 -3.19 -17.97
C LEU A 59 16.34 -3.10 -19.44
N HIS A 60 16.14 -4.25 -20.09
CA HIS A 60 15.69 -4.29 -21.48
C HIS A 60 14.30 -3.64 -21.64
N LEU A 61 13.35 -4.02 -20.79
CA LEU A 61 11.99 -3.49 -20.84
C LEU A 61 11.92 -2.01 -20.47
N ALA A 62 12.71 -1.57 -19.48
CA ALA A 62 12.80 -0.15 -19.09
C ALA A 62 13.34 0.72 -20.24
N LYS A 63 14.23 0.17 -21.08
CA LYS A 63 14.73 0.85 -22.28
C LYS A 63 13.67 0.95 -23.40
N LEU A 64 12.82 -0.06 -23.54
CA LEU A 64 11.77 -0.09 -24.55
C LEU A 64 10.53 0.73 -24.16
N MET A 65 10.16 0.71 -22.88
CA MET A 65 8.97 1.36 -22.33
C MET A 65 9.36 2.19 -21.10
N PRO A 66 9.88 3.41 -21.28
CA PRO A 66 10.35 4.22 -20.16
C PRO A 66 9.22 4.54 -19.19
N THR A 67 9.47 4.40 -17.88
CA THR A 67 8.56 4.73 -16.76
C THR A 67 7.24 3.95 -16.69
N GLN A 68 7.04 2.93 -17.54
CA GLN A 68 5.80 2.15 -17.58
C GLN A 68 5.83 0.92 -16.65
N TRP A 69 6.13 1.13 -15.36
CA TRP A 69 6.37 0.05 -14.40
C TRP A 69 5.17 -0.89 -14.20
N ARG A 70 3.94 -0.37 -14.23
CA ARG A 70 2.72 -1.19 -14.15
C ARG A 70 2.59 -2.18 -15.31
N THR A 71 3.14 -1.85 -16.48
CA THR A 71 3.16 -2.73 -17.66
C THR A 71 4.32 -3.72 -17.60
N ILE A 72 5.47 -3.28 -17.07
CA ILE A 72 6.70 -4.09 -16.97
C ILE A 72 6.56 -5.15 -15.87
N ALA A 73 5.96 -4.80 -14.74
CA ALA A 73 5.83 -5.63 -13.54
C ALA A 73 5.25 -7.03 -13.81
N PRO A 74 4.08 -7.17 -14.49
CA PRO A 74 3.54 -8.49 -14.83
C PRO A 74 4.46 -9.33 -15.73
N ILE A 75 5.26 -8.68 -16.59
CA ILE A 75 6.17 -9.35 -17.51
C ILE A 75 7.40 -9.88 -16.75
N VAL A 76 7.91 -9.13 -15.79
CA VAL A 76 9.04 -9.53 -14.93
C VAL A 76 8.59 -10.51 -13.84
N GLY A 77 7.33 -10.45 -13.42
CA GLY A 77 6.77 -11.27 -12.34
C GLY A 77 7.08 -10.72 -10.95
N ARG A 78 7.18 -9.39 -10.83
CA ARG A 78 7.40 -8.62 -9.60
C ARG A 78 6.41 -7.44 -9.56
N THR A 79 6.26 -6.75 -8.43
CA THR A 79 5.38 -5.57 -8.36
C THR A 79 6.01 -4.36 -9.04
N ALA A 80 5.19 -3.37 -9.41
CA ALA A 80 5.66 -2.16 -10.07
C ALA A 80 6.63 -1.36 -9.18
N ALA A 81 6.34 -1.31 -7.88
CA ALA A 81 7.21 -0.69 -6.89
C ALA A 81 8.58 -1.38 -6.80
N GLN A 82 8.59 -2.72 -6.72
CA GLN A 82 9.83 -3.51 -6.70
C GLN A 82 10.69 -3.28 -7.95
N CYS A 83 10.06 -3.25 -9.14
CA CYS A 83 10.75 -3.00 -10.40
C CYS A 83 11.40 -1.61 -10.44
N LEU A 84 10.70 -0.57 -9.97
CA LEU A 84 11.23 0.79 -9.91
C LEU A 84 12.40 0.87 -8.94
N GLU A 85 12.24 0.40 -7.71
CA GLU A 85 13.28 0.42 -6.67
C GLU A 85 14.55 -0.32 -7.14
N ARG A 86 14.39 -1.50 -7.75
CA ARG A 86 15.51 -2.26 -8.30
C ARG A 86 16.20 -1.51 -9.44
N TYR A 87 15.45 -0.89 -10.33
CA TYR A 87 16.01 -0.15 -11.46
C TYR A 87 16.84 1.04 -10.99
N GLU A 88 16.34 1.82 -10.02
CA GLU A 88 17.09 2.93 -9.42
C GLU A 88 18.36 2.44 -8.72
N HIS A 89 18.28 1.34 -7.97
CA HIS A 89 19.45 0.73 -7.33
C HIS A 89 20.52 0.32 -8.34
N LEU A 90 20.13 -0.29 -9.46
CA LEU A 90 21.07 -0.67 -10.53
C LEU A 90 21.74 0.54 -11.18
N LEU A 91 21.01 1.64 -11.37
CA LEU A 91 21.60 2.89 -11.87
C LEU A 91 22.60 3.47 -10.88
N ASP A 92 22.24 3.54 -9.60
CA ASP A 92 23.11 4.04 -8.54
C ASP A 92 24.40 3.22 -8.42
N GLU A 93 24.31 1.89 -8.49
CA GLU A 93 25.48 1.02 -8.50
C GLU A 93 26.41 1.35 -9.67
N VAL A 94 25.87 1.58 -10.86
CA VAL A 94 26.66 1.97 -12.04
C VAL A 94 27.35 3.32 -11.83
N TYR A 95 26.63 4.34 -11.32
CA TYR A 95 27.21 5.65 -11.05
C TYR A 95 28.30 5.60 -9.97
N LYS A 96 28.03 4.90 -8.85
CA LYS A 96 29.00 4.72 -7.76
C LYS A 96 30.24 3.97 -8.25
N ASN A 97 30.06 2.94 -9.07
CA ASN A 97 31.19 2.19 -9.63
C ASN A 97 32.01 3.02 -10.63
N ALA A 98 31.37 3.91 -11.39
CA ALA A 98 32.05 4.86 -12.27
C ALA A 98 32.85 5.90 -11.48
N GLN A 99 32.28 6.45 -10.40
CA GLN A 99 32.94 7.42 -9.52
C GLN A 99 34.12 6.80 -8.76
N LYS A 100 33.94 5.62 -8.16
CA LYS A 100 35.03 4.88 -7.48
C LYS A 100 36.20 4.54 -8.39
N LYS A 101 35.96 4.40 -9.69
CA LYS A 101 37.01 4.17 -10.69
C LYS A 101 37.77 5.45 -11.05
N ALA A 102 37.13 6.62 -10.90
CA ALA A 102 37.72 7.92 -11.16
C ALA A 102 38.44 8.51 -9.95
N GLU A 103 37.96 8.26 -8.73
CA GLU A 103 38.47 8.87 -7.50
C GLU A 103 38.56 7.81 -6.37
N GLN A 104 39.76 7.58 -5.84
CA GLN A 104 39.95 6.82 -4.59
C GLN A 104 39.53 7.70 -3.40
N ILE A 105 38.23 7.78 -3.10
CA ILE A 105 37.72 8.55 -1.95
C ILE A 105 36.96 7.62 -1.00
N ASP A 106 37.33 7.69 0.29
CA ASP A 106 36.77 6.94 1.40
C ASP A 106 35.56 7.68 2.01
N GLY A 107 34.46 6.93 2.08
CA GLY A 107 33.31 7.04 2.99
C GLY A 107 32.88 8.39 3.55
N ASN A 108 31.72 8.89 3.11
CA ASN A 108 30.50 9.08 3.93
C ASN A 108 29.46 9.89 3.13
N GLU A 109 28.68 9.23 2.26
CA GLU A 109 27.70 9.88 1.38
C GLU A 109 26.23 9.61 1.74
N ASP A 110 25.97 8.85 2.81
CA ASP A 110 24.63 8.31 3.11
C ASP A 110 23.66 9.35 3.74
N LEU A 111 24.14 10.57 3.97
CA LEU A 111 23.41 11.64 4.68
C LEU A 111 22.69 12.65 3.77
N ASN A 112 22.95 12.65 2.45
CA ASN A 112 22.39 13.64 1.51
C ASN A 112 21.62 13.01 0.32
N ASP A 113 21.10 11.79 0.47
CA ASP A 113 20.21 11.23 -0.54
C ASP A 113 18.85 11.94 -0.50
N ALA A 114 18.58 12.79 -1.49
CA ALA A 114 17.32 13.54 -1.62
C ALA A 114 16.09 12.62 -1.73
N ARG A 115 16.26 11.31 -1.96
CA ARG A 115 15.18 10.31 -1.98
C ARG A 115 14.76 9.84 -0.59
N LYS A 116 15.58 10.06 0.45
CA LYS A 116 15.25 9.64 1.81
C LYS A 116 14.30 10.65 2.43
N LEU A 117 13.14 10.16 2.89
CA LEU A 117 12.15 10.99 3.56
C LEU A 117 12.78 11.72 4.74
N ARG A 118 12.49 13.02 4.83
CA ARG A 118 12.94 13.81 5.97
C ARG A 118 12.19 13.35 7.23
N PRO A 119 12.81 13.43 8.42
CA PRO A 119 12.13 13.11 9.67
C PRO A 119 10.81 13.90 9.79
N GLY A 120 9.68 13.19 9.86
CA GLY A 120 8.33 13.78 9.93
C GLY A 120 7.54 13.81 8.62
N GLU A 121 8.13 13.42 7.49
CA GLU A 121 7.41 13.32 6.21
C GLU A 121 6.66 11.97 6.12
N ILE A 122 5.36 12.02 5.80
CA ILE A 122 4.54 10.82 5.62
C ILE A 122 4.98 10.13 4.33
N ASP A 123 5.24 8.82 4.41
CA ASP A 123 5.59 8.02 3.26
C ASP A 123 4.44 8.01 2.24
N PRO A 124 4.69 8.37 0.97
CA PRO A 124 3.67 8.28 -0.06
C PRO A 124 3.26 6.84 -0.43
N THR A 125 4.05 5.82 -0.07
CA THR A 125 3.78 4.40 -0.41
C THR A 125 3.94 3.45 0.79
N PRO A 126 3.14 3.58 1.87
CA PRO A 126 3.23 2.70 3.03
C PRO A 126 2.87 1.23 2.72
N GLU A 127 2.06 0.99 1.69
CA GLU A 127 1.55 -0.33 1.30
C GLU A 127 2.63 -1.28 0.76
N THR A 128 3.80 -0.77 0.38
CA THR A 128 4.92 -1.57 -0.15
C THR A 128 5.87 -2.08 0.94
N LYS A 129 5.67 -1.68 2.21
CA LYS A 129 6.58 -2.00 3.33
C LYS A 129 6.18 -3.25 4.12
N PRO A 130 7.12 -3.97 4.75
CA PRO A 130 6.78 -5.07 5.66
C PRO A 130 5.87 -4.58 6.80
N ALA A 131 4.93 -5.43 7.22
CA ALA A 131 4.11 -5.14 8.39
C ALA A 131 5.00 -5.06 9.63
N ARG A 132 4.74 -4.07 10.49
CA ARG A 132 5.40 -3.98 11.80
C ARG A 132 4.99 -5.19 12.64
N PRO A 133 5.92 -5.84 13.38
CA PRO A 133 5.55 -6.86 14.35
C PRO A 133 4.61 -6.32 15.42
N ASP A 134 3.65 -7.14 15.84
CA ASP A 134 2.70 -6.80 16.89
C ASP A 134 3.43 -6.54 18.24
N PRO A 135 3.03 -5.52 19.01
CA PRO A 135 3.48 -5.33 20.38
C PRO A 135 3.20 -6.56 21.27
N ILE A 136 4.06 -6.79 22.28
CA ILE A 136 3.86 -7.89 23.26
C ILE A 136 2.62 -7.62 24.12
N ASP A 137 2.38 -6.35 24.43
CA ASP A 137 1.22 -5.86 25.17
C ASP A 137 0.37 -5.06 24.19
N MET A 138 -0.65 -5.71 23.61
CA MET A 138 -1.61 -5.10 22.68
C MET A 138 -2.58 -4.22 23.48
N ASP A 139 -2.95 -3.07 22.95
CA ASP A 139 -3.94 -2.23 23.61
C ASP A 139 -5.35 -2.84 23.58
N GLU A 140 -6.24 -2.28 24.40
CA GLU A 140 -7.62 -2.77 24.54
C GLU A 140 -8.38 -2.69 23.21
N ASP A 141 -8.14 -1.64 22.42
CA ASP A 141 -8.78 -1.39 21.14
C ASP A 141 -8.37 -2.44 20.08
N GLU A 142 -7.07 -2.79 19.98
CA GLU A 142 -6.56 -3.83 19.09
C GLU A 142 -7.10 -5.21 19.49
N LEU A 143 -7.17 -5.50 20.79
CA LEU A 143 -7.71 -6.74 21.30
C LEU A 143 -9.22 -6.87 21.02
N GLU A 144 -9.97 -5.79 21.21
CA GLU A 144 -11.40 -5.72 20.89
C GLU A 144 -11.62 -5.97 19.39
N MET A 145 -10.86 -5.31 18.53
CA MET A 145 -10.92 -5.47 17.07
C MET A 145 -10.65 -6.93 16.65
N LEU A 146 -9.63 -7.57 17.24
CA LEU A 146 -9.33 -8.99 16.99
C LEU A 146 -10.47 -9.91 17.44
N SER A 147 -11.08 -9.63 18.60
CA SER A 147 -12.21 -10.41 19.12
C SER A 147 -13.45 -10.29 18.23
N GLU A 148 -13.73 -9.10 17.73
CA GLU A 148 -14.83 -8.82 16.82
C GLU A 148 -14.61 -9.52 15.47
N ALA A 149 -13.41 -9.40 14.90
CA ALA A 149 -13.06 -10.06 13.64
C ALA A 149 -13.24 -11.58 13.73
N ARG A 150 -12.79 -12.20 14.84
CA ARG A 150 -12.98 -13.63 15.10
C ARG A 150 -14.47 -14.00 15.18
N ALA A 151 -15.27 -13.23 15.92
CA ALA A 151 -16.70 -13.48 16.06
C ALA A 151 -17.44 -13.37 14.72
N ARG A 152 -17.09 -12.37 13.90
CA ARG A 152 -17.66 -12.18 12.56
C ARG A 152 -17.31 -13.33 11.61
N LEU A 153 -16.06 -13.79 11.61
CA LEU A 153 -15.63 -14.92 10.77
C LEU A 153 -16.27 -16.26 11.18
N ALA A 154 -16.55 -16.45 12.47
CA ALA A 154 -17.21 -17.67 12.97
C ALA A 154 -18.71 -17.72 12.62
N ASN A 155 -19.35 -16.57 12.40
CA ASN A 155 -20.77 -16.48 12.09
C ASN A 155 -21.05 -16.74 10.60
N THR A 156 -21.24 -18.01 10.25
CA THR A 156 -21.60 -18.46 8.89
C THR A 156 -23.11 -18.49 8.62
N GLN A 157 -23.94 -18.32 9.66
CA GLN A 157 -25.39 -18.37 9.57
C GLN A 157 -25.95 -16.94 9.51
N GLY A 158 -26.50 -16.55 8.36
CA GLY A 158 -27.23 -15.29 8.25
C GLY A 158 -28.43 -15.27 9.20
N LYS A 159 -28.80 -14.08 9.71
CA LYS A 159 -30.07 -13.91 10.45
C LYS A 159 -31.21 -14.37 9.53
N LYS A 160 -31.75 -15.57 9.74
CA LYS A 160 -33.10 -15.90 9.25
C LYS A 160 -34.02 -14.91 9.94
N VAL A 161 -34.44 -13.87 9.23
CA VAL A 161 -35.58 -13.06 9.64
C VAL A 161 -36.74 -14.05 9.66
N GLY A 162 -37.13 -14.48 10.84
CA GLY A 162 -38.32 -15.28 11.02
C GLY A 162 -39.48 -14.42 10.57
N ILE A 163 -39.95 -14.66 9.35
CA ILE A 163 -41.25 -14.18 8.89
C ILE A 163 -42.23 -15.18 9.51
N PRO A 164 -42.99 -14.81 10.54
CA PRO A 164 -44.09 -15.65 11.00
C PRO A 164 -45.11 -15.70 9.85
N ILE A 165 -45.37 -16.91 9.37
CA ILE A 165 -46.48 -17.27 8.47
C ILE A 165 -47.81 -17.14 9.20
#